data_AF-A0A813JG08-F1
#
_entry.id   AF-A0A813JG08-F1
#
_cell.length_a   1.000
_cell.length_b   1.000
_cell.length_c   1.000
_cell.angle_alpha   90.00
_cell.angle_beta   90.00
_cell.angle_gamma   90.00
#
_symmetry.space_group_name_H-M   'P 1'
#
loop_
_entity.id
_entity.type
_entity.pdbx_description
1 polymer ?
#
loop_
_entity_poly.entity_id
_entity_poly.type
_entity_poly.pdbx_seq_one_letter_code
_entity_poly.pdbx_strand_id
1 'polypeptide(L)'
;LRQVWLMTIFQLFNVIGWLVEVYTGTIRNSLPDEQGLYIMAAWMVLVGLCGGATYANCMYLFNRQEGIPNDLRELGINIGFMMSNLGITVATLSFSLLDMTIMTKAIIYPHGCPS
;
A
#
# COMPACT_ATOMS: atom_id res chain seq x y z
N LEU A 1 18.41 -3.34 -5.20
CA LEU A 1 18.61 -2.28 -4.16
C LEU A 1 18.78 -2.94 -2.80
N ARG A 2 19.97 -2.81 -2.17
CA ARG A 2 20.28 -3.52 -0.91
C ARG A 2 19.54 -2.96 0.31
N GLN A 3 19.00 -1.75 0.23
CA GLN A 3 18.23 -1.10 1.30
C GLN A 3 16.72 -1.19 1.02
N VAL A 4 16.16 -2.36 1.27
CA VAL A 4 14.71 -2.63 1.12
C VAL A 4 13.87 -1.73 2.03
N TRP A 5 14.41 -1.40 3.21
CA TRP A 5 13.78 -0.53 4.22
C TRP A 5 13.39 0.86 3.71
N LEU A 6 14.11 1.40 2.74
CA LEU A 6 13.84 2.73 2.21
C LEU A 6 12.48 2.79 1.49
N MET A 7 12.14 1.71 0.76
CA MET A 7 10.84 1.60 0.08
C MET A 7 9.71 1.37 1.07
N THR A 8 9.95 0.66 2.17
CA THR A 8 8.97 0.47 3.25
C THR A 8 8.65 1.78 3.97
N ILE A 9 9.67 2.60 4.24
CA ILE A 9 9.49 3.94 4.83
C ILE A 9 8.70 4.83 3.87
N PHE A 10 9.01 4.79 2.57
CA PHE A 10 8.25 5.52 1.56
C PHE A 10 6.77 5.08 1.51
N GLN A 11 6.48 3.78 1.63
CA GLN A 11 5.11 3.28 1.73
C GLN A 11 4.38 3.78 2.98
N LEU A 12 5.07 3.84 4.12
CA LEU A 12 4.49 4.42 5.33
C LEU A 12 4.08 5.89 5.13
N PHE A 13 4.92 6.68 4.48
CA PHE A 13 4.57 8.07 4.12
C PHE A 13 3.36 8.16 3.18
N ASN A 14 3.23 7.24 2.21
CA ASN A 14 2.06 7.20 1.33
C ASN A 14 0.78 6.89 2.12
N VAL A 15 0.82 5.95 3.07
CA VAL A 15 -0.33 5.63 3.94
C VAL A 15 -0.73 6.83 4.81
N ILE A 16 0.24 7.53 5.40
CA ILE A 16 -0.02 8.74 6.18
C ILE A 16 -0.62 9.84 5.29
N GLY A 17 -0.08 10.04 4.09
CA GLY A 17 -0.59 11.00 3.12
C GLY A 17 -2.04 10.72 2.73
N TRP A 18 -2.39 9.46 2.48
CA TRP A 18 -3.78 9.05 2.20
C TRP A 18 -4.69 9.23 3.41
N LEU A 19 -4.22 8.91 4.61
CA LEU A 19 -5.00 9.10 5.83
C LEU A 19 -5.30 10.59 6.05
N VAL A 20 -4.31 11.47 5.89
CA VAL A 20 -4.51 12.93 5.96
C VAL A 20 -5.45 13.43 4.87
N GLU A 21 -5.36 12.89 3.65
CA GLU A 21 -6.27 13.23 2.56
C GLU A 21 -7.72 12.83 2.88
N VAL A 22 -7.95 11.65 3.48
CA VAL A 22 -9.31 11.22 3.88
C VAL A 22 -9.93 12.20 4.88
N TYR A 23 -9.14 12.78 5.79
CA TYR A 23 -9.64 13.76 6.76
C TYR A 23 -9.78 15.18 6.21
N THR A 24 -8.85 15.61 5.38
CA THR A 24 -8.82 17.01 4.89
C THR A 24 -9.56 17.19 3.56
N GLY A 25 -9.72 16.12 2.78
CA GLY A 25 -10.30 16.15 1.45
C GLY A 25 -9.59 17.13 0.51
N THR A 26 -8.31 17.41 0.73
CA THR A 26 -7.61 18.52 0.08
C THR A 26 -7.46 18.29 -1.42
N ILE A 27 -6.91 17.16 -1.84
CA ILE A 27 -6.74 16.83 -3.27
C ILE A 27 -8.11 16.60 -3.93
N ARG A 28 -9.06 16.00 -3.21
CA ARG A 28 -10.41 15.74 -3.74
C ARG A 28 -11.27 17.00 -3.93
N ASN A 29 -11.10 18.03 -3.10
CA ASN A 29 -11.88 19.28 -3.15
C ASN A 29 -11.12 20.48 -3.73
N SER A 30 -9.80 20.40 -3.90
CA SER A 30 -8.96 21.51 -4.42
C SER A 30 -9.06 21.72 -5.93
N LEU A 31 -9.52 20.72 -6.68
CA LEU A 31 -9.58 20.73 -8.15
C LEU A 31 -11.05 20.68 -8.63
N PRO A 32 -11.46 21.56 -9.56
CA PRO A 32 -12.74 21.41 -10.26
C PRO A 32 -12.76 20.13 -11.11
N ASP A 33 -13.94 19.51 -11.26
CA ASP A 33 -14.26 18.56 -12.35
C ASP A 33 -13.63 17.17 -12.32
N GLU A 34 -13.85 16.37 -11.25
CA GLU A 34 -13.41 14.97 -11.10
C GLU A 34 -11.89 14.71 -11.26
N GLN A 35 -11.09 15.74 -11.56
CA GLN A 35 -9.64 15.65 -11.79
C GLN A 35 -8.88 15.14 -10.56
N GLY A 36 -9.38 15.46 -9.37
CA GLY A 36 -8.85 14.93 -8.11
C GLY A 36 -8.94 13.40 -8.01
N LEU A 37 -9.95 12.77 -8.64
CA LEU A 37 -10.09 11.31 -8.64
C LEU A 37 -9.07 10.64 -9.56
N TYR A 38 -8.73 11.24 -10.71
CA TYR A 38 -7.69 10.71 -11.59
C TYR A 38 -6.29 10.79 -10.96
N ILE A 39 -6.00 11.85 -10.20
CA ILE A 39 -4.75 11.97 -9.45
C ILE A 39 -4.68 10.92 -8.35
N MET A 40 -5.78 10.70 -7.61
CA MET A 40 -5.88 9.61 -6.63
C MET A 40 -5.63 8.24 -7.27
N ALA A 41 -6.26 7.97 -8.42
CA ALA A 41 -6.09 6.73 -9.16
C ALA A 41 -4.63 6.52 -9.62
N ALA A 42 -4.00 7.56 -10.18
CA ALA A 42 -2.60 7.52 -10.58
C ALA A 42 -1.67 7.27 -9.37
N TRP A 43 -1.98 7.87 -8.22
CA TRP A 43 -1.26 7.62 -6.97
C TRP A 43 -1.42 6.18 -6.50
N MET A 44 -2.63 5.59 -6.59
CA MET A 44 -2.86 4.17 -6.27
C MET A 44 -1.97 3.25 -7.13
N VAL A 45 -1.90 3.52 -8.44
CA VAL A 45 -1.06 2.75 -9.37
C VAL A 45 0.41 2.85 -8.99
N LEU A 46 0.89 4.05 -8.66
CA LEU A 46 2.28 4.26 -8.23
C LEU A 46 2.61 3.48 -6.95
N VAL A 47 1.73 3.51 -5.94
CA VAL A 47 1.91 2.76 -4.70
C VAL A 47 1.91 1.24 -4.97
N GLY A 48 1.03 0.76 -5.85
CA GLY A 48 0.99 -0.64 -6.28
C GLY A 48 2.30 -1.08 -6.96
N LEU A 49 2.84 -0.26 -7.87
CA LEU A 49 4.12 -0.52 -8.53
C LEU A 49 5.28 -0.52 -7.53
N CYS A 50 5.32 0.42 -6.58
CA CYS A 50 6.31 0.44 -5.51
C CYS A 50 6.25 -0.83 -4.63
N GLY A 51 5.05 -1.31 -4.31
CA GLY A 51 4.86 -2.56 -3.57
C GLY A 51 5.37 -3.78 -4.31
N GLY A 52 4.98 -3.94 -5.58
CA GLY A 52 5.46 -5.03 -6.43
C GLY A 52 6.98 -5.02 -6.61
N ALA A 53 7.56 -3.84 -6.85
CA ALA A 53 9.01 -3.68 -6.98
C ALA A 53 9.76 -4.04 -5.69
N THR A 54 9.22 -3.68 -4.52
CA THR A 54 9.81 -4.02 -3.22
C THR A 54 9.81 -5.53 -3.00
N TYR A 55 8.66 -6.18 -3.24
CA TYR A 55 8.53 -7.64 -3.13
C TYR A 55 9.49 -8.38 -4.06
N ALA A 56 9.53 -8.01 -5.34
CA ALA A 56 10.44 -8.61 -6.31
C ALA A 56 11.92 -8.42 -5.92
N ASN A 57 12.29 -7.25 -5.39
CA ASN A 57 13.64 -6.97 -4.93
C ASN A 57 14.02 -7.78 -3.68
N CYS A 58 13.09 -8.02 -2.74
CA CYS A 58 13.29 -8.96 -1.62
C CYS A 58 13.58 -10.37 -2.11
N MET A 59 12.74 -10.88 -3.01
CA MET A 59 12.87 -12.25 -3.54
C MET A 59 14.16 -12.42 -4.34
N TYR A 60 14.58 -11.39 -5.07
CA TYR A 60 15.86 -11.36 -5.76
C TYR A 60 17.06 -11.40 -4.79
N LEU A 61 17.01 -10.63 -3.69
CA LEU A 61 18.03 -10.63 -2.65
C LEU A 61 18.14 -12.00 -1.97
N PHE A 62 17.02 -12.63 -1.61
CA PHE A 62 17.01 -13.98 -1.05
C PHE A 62 17.60 -15.02 -2.00
N ASN A 63 17.34 -14.90 -3.32
CA ASN A 63 17.86 -15.83 -4.31
C ASN A 63 19.37 -15.69 -4.58
N ARG A 64 19.93 -14.48 -4.47
CA ARG A 64 21.37 -14.21 -4.73
C ARG A 64 22.23 -14.23 -3.46
N GLN A 65 21.69 -14.54 -2.29
CA GLN A 65 22.45 -14.53 -1.05
C GLN A 65 23.39 -15.75 -0.98
N GLU A 66 24.68 -15.52 -1.23
CA GLU A 66 25.75 -16.52 -1.13
C GLU A 66 26.00 -16.85 0.34
N GLY A 67 25.36 -17.91 0.83
CA GLY A 67 25.40 -18.33 2.23
C GLY A 67 24.24 -19.21 2.66
N ILE A 68 23.17 -19.29 1.85
CA ILE A 68 21.99 -20.13 2.13
C ILE A 68 22.10 -21.43 1.31
N PRO A 69 22.16 -22.61 1.95
CA PRO A 69 22.07 -23.92 1.29
C PRO A 69 20.83 -24.00 0.41
N ASN A 70 20.93 -24.65 -0.76
CA ASN A 70 19.84 -24.70 -1.73
C ASN A 70 18.54 -25.31 -1.14
N ASP A 71 18.65 -26.31 -0.26
CA ASP A 71 17.49 -26.90 0.43
C ASP A 71 16.76 -25.93 1.37
N LEU A 72 17.49 -24.98 1.97
CA LEU A 72 16.89 -23.96 2.85
C LEU A 72 16.41 -22.72 2.07
N ARG A 73 16.85 -22.57 0.81
CA ARG A 73 16.51 -21.42 -0.03
C ARG A 73 15.05 -21.45 -0.45
N GLU A 74 14.54 -22.61 -0.86
CA GLU A 74 13.12 -22.79 -1.19
C GLU A 74 12.23 -22.55 0.04
N LEU A 75 12.64 -23.07 1.20
CA LEU A 75 11.94 -22.84 2.45
C LEU A 75 11.91 -21.33 2.80
N GLY A 76 13.04 -20.63 2.66
CA GLY A 76 13.13 -19.19 2.91
C GLY A 76 12.24 -18.35 2.01
N ILE A 77 12.16 -18.69 0.72
CA ILE A 77 11.26 -18.02 -0.24
C ILE A 77 9.80 -18.26 0.14
N ASN A 78 9.43 -19.50 0.47
CA ASN A 78 8.06 -19.84 0.89
C ASN A 78 7.65 -19.15 2.20
N ILE A 79 8.56 -19.04 3.18
CA ILE A 79 8.32 -18.29 4.41
C ILE A 79 8.17 -16.79 4.10
N GLY A 80 9.00 -16.24 3.21
CA GLY A 80 8.87 -14.85 2.77
C GLY A 80 7.53 -14.56 2.08
N PHE A 81 7.05 -15.50 1.28
CA PHE A 81 5.72 -15.43 0.66
C PHE A 81 4.60 -15.52 1.69
N MET A 82 4.70 -16.46 2.63
CA MET A 82 3.74 -16.61 3.73
C MET A 82 3.63 -15.34 4.58
N MET A 83 4.77 -14.74 4.95
CA MET A 83 4.80 -13.50 5.73
C MET A 83 4.21 -12.32 4.95
N SER A 84 4.42 -12.27 3.63
CA SER A 84 3.80 -11.25 2.78
C SER A 84 2.28 -11.39 2.75
N ASN A 85 1.77 -12.61 2.62
CA ASN A 85 0.32 -12.88 2.67
C ASN A 85 -0.28 -12.53 4.04
N LEU A 86 0.39 -12.90 5.13
CA LEU A 86 -0.01 -12.51 6.48
C LEU A 86 -0.07 -10.99 6.64
N GLY A 87 0.95 -10.27 6.15
CA GLY A 87 0.98 -8.82 6.16
C GLY A 87 -0.20 -8.19 5.40
N ILE A 88 -0.50 -8.71 4.20
CA ILE A 88 -1.66 -8.27 3.41
C ILE A 88 -2.97 -8.55 4.17
N THR A 89 -3.14 -9.74 4.74
CA THR A 89 -4.35 -10.07 5.52
C THR A 89 -4.52 -9.14 6.72
N VAL A 90 -3.46 -8.91 7.50
CA VAL A 90 -3.51 -8.00 8.66
C VAL A 90 -3.80 -6.56 8.22
N ALA A 91 -3.22 -6.10 7.11
CA ALA A 91 -3.49 -4.79 6.55
C ALA A 91 -4.96 -4.65 6.14
N THR A 92 -5.50 -5.62 5.38
CA THR A 92 -6.90 -5.61 4.94
C THR A 92 -7.87 -5.63 6.12
N LEU A 93 -7.58 -6.43 7.15
CA LEU A 93 -8.36 -6.44 8.40
C LEU A 93 -8.30 -5.08 9.11
N SER A 94 -7.12 -4.48 9.20
CA SER A 94 -6.93 -3.17 9.83
C SER A 94 -7.68 -2.08 9.06
N PHE A 95 -7.65 -2.09 7.73
CA PHE A 95 -8.42 -1.17 6.89
C PHE A 95 -9.93 -1.37 7.06
N SER A 96 -10.43 -2.61 7.08
CA SER A 96 -11.85 -2.89 7.36
C SER A 96 -12.28 -2.38 8.73
N LEU A 97 -11.45 -2.58 9.76
CA LEU A 97 -11.74 -2.07 11.10
C LEU A 97 -11.73 -0.54 11.13
N LEU A 98 -10.78 0.10 10.44
CA LEU A 98 -10.69 1.56 10.34
C LEU A 98 -11.92 2.14 9.62
N ASP A 99 -12.39 1.46 8.57
CA ASP A 99 -13.58 1.84 7.80
C ASP A 99 -14.86 1.75 8.65
N MET A 100 -15.02 0.68 9.42
CA MET A 100 -16.18 0.47 10.28
C MET A 100 -16.21 1.32 11.56
N THR A 101 -15.07 1.91 11.97
CA THR A 101 -14.97 2.66 13.24
C THR A 101 -14.77 4.15 13.06
N ILE A 102 -13.74 4.53 12.31
CA ILE A 102 -13.20 5.89 12.29
C ILE A 102 -13.61 6.62 11.01
N MET A 103 -13.62 5.94 9.86
CA MET A 103 -13.90 6.55 8.55
C MET A 103 -15.37 6.49 8.14
N THR A 104 -16.25 5.87 8.93
CA THR A 104 -17.69 5.69 8.65
C THR A 104 -18.45 7.01 8.41
N LYS A 105 -17.91 8.15 8.83
CA LYS A 105 -18.53 9.49 8.68
C LYS A 105 -17.97 10.34 7.54
N ALA A 106 -17.04 9.85 6.73
CA ALA A 106 -16.56 10.58 5.56
C ALA A 106 -17.66 10.58 4.48
N ILE A 107 -18.49 11.63 4.47
CA ILE A 107 -19.55 11.81 3.47
C ILE A 107 -18.87 12.05 2.11
N ILE A 108 -18.84 11.01 1.28
CA ILE A 108 -18.24 11.01 -0.06
C ILE A 108 -18.98 12.00 -1.01
N TYR A 109 -20.25 12.34 -0.71
CA TYR A 109 -21.07 13.31 -1.44
C TYR A 109 -21.95 14.14 -0.47
N PRO A 110 -21.53 15.35 -0.05
CA PRO A 110 -22.37 16.21 0.79
C PRO A 110 -23.66 16.69 0.09
N HIS A 111 -23.73 16.57 -1.24
CA HIS A 111 -24.86 17.02 -2.07
C HIS A 111 -25.56 15.88 -2.86
N GLY A 112 -25.31 14.62 -2.51
CA GLY A 112 -25.90 13.46 -3.21
C GLY A 112 -25.25 13.14 -4.56
N CYS A 113 -25.54 11.94 -5.08
CA CYS A 113 -25.14 11.55 -6.43
C CYS A 113 -25.96 12.38 -7.45
N PRO A 114 -25.32 12.99 -8.48
CA PRO A 114 -26.07 13.44 -9.64
C PRO A 114 -26.62 12.20 -10.35
N SER A 115 -27.94 12.03 -10.29
CA SER A 115 -28.71 11.06 -11.07
C SER A 115 -28.80 11.49 -12.53
#